data_AF-A0A1J4KMK9-F1
#
_entry.id   AF-A0A1J4KMK9-F1
#
_cell.length_a   1.000
_cell.length_b   1.000
_cell.length_c   1.000
_cell.angle_alpha   90.00
_cell.angle_beta   90.00
_cell.angle_gamma   90.00
#
_symmetry.space_group_name_H-M   'P 1'
#
loop_
_entity.id
_entity.type
_entity.pdbx_description
1 polymer ?
#
loop_
_entity_poly.entity_id
_entity_poly.type
_entity_poly.pdbx_seq_one_letter_code
_entity_poly.pdbx_strand_id
1 'polypeptide(L)'
;MFRNLSSQKRVIGVGVFWLDWALDVIPVGFTAYCIYLCTLLAHSYWQKVNGSGSLACCAIAAIFAAAAIATHMLFQFGCLQSLQSMMKYISFGSTVVALIIHAILLTFFTPITASRSYINFNEYTIMNAASDADAQYYSQLNTTNSGKYQIFKFVWDRTVNQKIPLTAFFILWGVCFSLYFLGFNYLECHKPSPSRQIPQQSQFHQPEDQTNDDLQPLHQVPNNDNEENNNDDFEDDDHDEGSDKSNPL
;
A
#
# COMPACT_ATOMS: atom_id res chain seq x y z
N MET A 1 -13.34 -9.92 -6.92
CA MET A 1 -12.31 -9.96 -7.98
C MET A 1 -11.05 -10.71 -7.52
N PHE A 2 -11.16 -11.95 -6.99
CA PHE A 2 -10.00 -12.69 -6.42
C PHE A 2 -10.09 -14.22 -6.57
N ARG A 3 -10.85 -14.75 -7.55
CA ARG A 3 -11.20 -16.19 -7.56
C ARG A 3 -10.14 -17.15 -8.13
N ASN A 4 -9.06 -16.68 -8.76
CA ASN A 4 -8.02 -17.54 -9.36
C ASN A 4 -6.59 -17.05 -9.07
N LEU A 5 -6.24 -16.88 -7.79
CA LEU A 5 -4.86 -16.62 -7.35
C LEU A 5 -4.46 -17.71 -6.35
N SER A 6 -3.21 -18.18 -6.40
CA SER A 6 -2.68 -19.07 -5.36
C SER A 6 -2.90 -18.43 -3.98
N SER A 7 -3.19 -19.24 -2.94
CA SER A 7 -3.55 -18.77 -1.59
C SER A 7 -2.62 -17.63 -1.09
N GLN A 8 -1.32 -17.76 -1.34
CA GLN A 8 -0.30 -16.77 -1.00
C GLN A 8 -0.47 -15.41 -1.69
N LYS A 9 -0.80 -15.38 -3.00
CA LYS A 9 -1.04 -14.13 -3.74
C LYS A 9 -2.29 -13.40 -3.25
N ARG A 10 -3.30 -14.14 -2.78
CA ARG A 10 -4.51 -13.57 -2.21
C ARG A 10 -4.23 -12.84 -0.89
N VAL A 11 -3.42 -13.46 -0.01
CA VAL A 11 -3.02 -12.85 1.27
C VAL A 11 -2.19 -11.58 1.03
N ILE A 12 -1.21 -11.64 0.12
CA ILE A 12 -0.39 -10.47 -0.23
C ILE A 12 -1.25 -9.35 -0.83
N GLY A 13 -2.20 -9.68 -1.70
CA GLY A 13 -3.13 -8.70 -2.28
C GLY A 13 -3.98 -7.97 -1.24
N VAL A 14 -4.49 -8.69 -0.23
CA VAL A 14 -5.23 -8.07 0.88
C VAL A 14 -4.32 -7.18 1.72
N GLY A 15 -3.07 -7.61 1.99
CA GLY A 15 -2.10 -6.80 2.70
C GLY A 15 -1.76 -5.50 1.97
N VAL A 16 -1.49 -5.57 0.66
CA VAL A 16 -1.21 -4.39 -0.17
C VAL A 16 -2.39 -3.43 -0.19
N PHE A 17 -3.63 -3.93 -0.24
CA PHE A 17 -4.82 -3.08 -0.17
C PHE A 17 -4.89 -2.27 1.14
N TRP A 18 -4.66 -2.89 2.29
CA TRP A 18 -4.66 -2.16 3.57
C TRP A 18 -3.48 -1.19 3.70
N LEU A 19 -2.33 -1.56 3.15
CA LEU A 19 -1.15 -0.68 3.11
C LEU A 19 -1.36 0.53 2.20
N ASP A 20 -2.09 0.38 1.09
CA ASP A 20 -2.51 1.48 0.20
C ASP A 20 -3.29 2.53 1.01
N TRP A 21 -4.32 2.10 1.74
CA TRP A 21 -5.08 3.00 2.63
C TRP A 21 -4.24 3.61 3.75
N ALA A 22 -3.34 2.83 4.35
CA ALA A 22 -2.45 3.34 5.39
C ALA A 22 -1.54 4.46 4.88
N LEU A 23 -1.15 4.42 3.61
CA LEU A 23 -0.33 5.45 2.97
C LEU A 23 -1.05 6.78 2.76
N ASP A 24 -2.38 6.83 2.82
CA ASP A 24 -3.13 8.08 2.89
C ASP A 24 -3.38 8.53 4.33
N VAL A 25 -3.79 7.60 5.20
CA VAL A 25 -4.21 7.93 6.57
C VAL A 25 -3.05 8.41 7.43
N ILE A 26 -1.89 7.75 7.37
CA ILE A 26 -0.74 8.10 8.21
C ILE A 26 -0.22 9.51 7.86
N PRO A 27 0.00 9.87 6.58
CA PRO A 27 0.46 11.21 6.23
C PRO A 27 -0.59 12.29 6.51
N VAL A 28 -1.89 11.98 6.44
CA VAL A 28 -2.95 12.92 6.86
C VAL A 28 -2.81 13.23 8.34
N GLY A 29 -2.68 12.20 9.18
CA GLY A 29 -2.44 12.36 10.62
C GLY A 29 -1.16 13.14 10.91
N PHE A 30 -0.07 12.84 10.19
CA PHE A 30 1.19 13.55 10.31
C PHE A 30 1.07 15.03 9.88
N THR A 31 0.34 15.33 8.80
CA THR A 31 0.09 16.71 8.35
C THR A 31 -0.67 17.51 9.41
N ALA A 32 -1.74 16.94 9.97
CA ALA A 32 -2.49 17.56 11.06
C ALA A 32 -1.60 17.80 12.29
N TYR A 33 -0.74 16.82 12.60
CA TYR A 33 0.22 16.94 13.70
C TYR A 33 1.26 18.03 13.46
N CYS A 34 1.78 18.17 12.24
CA CYS A 34 2.68 19.27 11.87
C CYS A 34 2.00 20.64 11.96
N ILE A 35 0.71 20.75 11.64
CA ILE A 35 -0.05 22.00 11.85
C ILE A 35 -0.10 22.36 13.35
N TYR A 36 -0.36 21.38 14.22
CA TYR A 36 -0.28 21.57 15.67
C TYR A 36 1.13 21.97 16.14
N LEU A 37 2.19 21.35 15.60
CA LEU A 37 3.55 21.74 15.93
C LEU A 37 3.88 23.16 15.46
N CYS A 38 3.39 23.57 14.29
CA CYS A 38 3.54 24.94 13.82
C CYS A 38 2.93 25.94 14.80
N THR A 39 1.74 25.68 15.35
CA THR A 39 1.14 26.59 16.34
C THR A 39 1.94 26.62 17.64
N LEU A 40 2.44 25.47 18.10
CA LEU A 40 3.28 25.36 19.29
C LEU A 40 4.61 26.14 19.15
N LEU A 41 5.24 26.01 17.99
CA LEU A 41 6.54 26.62 17.68
C LEU A 41 6.42 28.10 17.29
N ALA A 42 5.28 28.55 16.76
CA ALA A 42 5.06 29.94 16.35
C ALA A 42 5.05 30.95 17.51
N HIS A 43 5.16 30.50 18.77
CA HIS A 43 5.28 31.37 19.93
C HIS A 43 6.44 32.37 19.74
N SER A 44 6.13 33.67 19.75
CA SER A 44 7.08 34.77 19.46
C SER A 44 8.37 34.66 20.27
N TYR A 45 8.24 34.42 21.57
CA TYR A 45 9.41 34.24 22.45
C TYR A 45 10.28 33.04 22.08
N TRP A 46 9.67 31.90 21.72
CA TRP A 46 10.42 30.74 21.25
C TRP A 46 11.22 31.05 19.98
N GLN A 47 10.59 31.78 19.05
CA GLN A 47 11.22 32.19 17.79
C GLN A 47 12.40 33.15 18.01
N LYS A 48 12.28 34.09 18.95
CA LYS A 48 13.38 35.00 19.33
C LYS A 48 14.59 34.24 19.90
N VAL A 49 14.31 33.24 20.75
CA VAL A 49 15.35 32.48 21.47
C VAL A 49 16.03 31.42 20.59
N ASN A 50 15.24 30.67 19.83
CA ASN A 50 15.71 29.47 19.12
C ASN A 50 15.72 29.61 17.59
N GLY A 51 15.26 30.75 17.07
CA GLY A 51 15.07 30.98 15.65
C GLY A 51 13.86 30.23 15.08
N SER A 52 13.68 30.38 13.77
CA SER A 52 12.54 29.84 13.02
C SER A 52 12.80 28.53 12.29
N GLY A 53 14.00 27.95 12.42
CA GLY A 53 14.41 26.76 11.67
C GLY A 53 13.48 25.56 11.89
N SER A 54 13.12 25.26 13.14
CA SER A 54 12.21 24.15 13.47
C SER A 54 10.78 24.41 12.96
N LEU A 55 10.30 25.66 13.03
CA LEU A 55 9.00 26.06 12.49
C LEU A 55 8.96 25.92 10.96
N ALA A 56 9.97 26.45 10.27
CA ALA A 56 10.08 26.37 8.81
C ALA A 56 10.16 24.92 8.34
N CYS A 57 10.99 24.09 9.00
CA CYS A 57 11.09 22.67 8.69
C CYS A 57 9.75 21.94 8.90
N CYS A 58 9.03 22.26 9.97
CA CYS A 58 7.70 21.69 10.25
C CYS A 58 6.67 22.07 9.18
N ALA A 59 6.65 23.33 8.75
CA ALA A 59 5.78 23.80 7.67
C ALA A 59 6.09 23.10 6.34
N ILE A 60 7.38 22.96 6.00
CA ILE A 60 7.82 22.24 4.81
C ILE A 60 7.42 20.75 4.90
N ALA A 61 7.59 20.11 6.06
CA ALA A 61 7.17 18.73 6.28
C ALA A 61 5.66 18.54 6.05
N ALA A 62 4.82 19.47 6.53
CA ALA A 62 3.38 19.44 6.29
C ALA A 62 3.04 19.56 4.80
N ILE A 63 3.70 20.46 4.07
CA ILE A 63 3.48 20.66 2.62
C ILE A 63 3.84 19.40 1.85
N PHE A 64 5.00 18.79 2.13
CA PHE A 64 5.42 17.58 1.43
C PHE A 64 4.59 16.35 1.80
N ALA A 65 4.10 16.27 3.04
CA ALA A 65 3.14 15.23 3.43
C ALA A 65 1.81 15.39 2.68
N ALA A 66 1.28 16.62 2.60
CA ALA A 66 0.09 16.94 1.79
C ALA A 66 0.29 16.61 0.30
N ALA A 67 1.47 16.93 -0.25
CA ALA A 67 1.81 16.60 -1.62
C ALA A 67 1.87 15.08 -1.86
N ALA A 68 2.45 14.31 -0.92
CA ALA A 68 2.50 12.85 -1.00
C ALA A 68 1.09 12.22 -0.98
N ILE A 69 0.17 12.76 -0.18
CA ILE A 69 -1.25 12.34 -0.18
C ILE A 69 -1.87 12.64 -1.54
N ALA A 70 -1.72 13.87 -2.04
CA ALA A 70 -2.33 14.29 -3.29
C ALA A 70 -1.84 13.44 -4.49
N THR A 71 -0.53 13.18 -4.58
CA THR A 71 0.04 12.34 -5.64
C THR A 71 -0.39 10.88 -5.51
N HIS A 72 -0.51 10.35 -4.29
CA HIS A 72 -0.97 8.99 -4.06
C HIS A 72 -2.45 8.80 -4.43
N MET A 73 -3.32 9.72 -4.00
CA MET A 73 -4.74 9.71 -4.39
C MET A 73 -4.90 9.84 -5.92
N LEU A 74 -4.16 10.74 -6.57
CA LEU A 74 -4.19 10.87 -8.03
C LEU A 74 -3.78 9.58 -8.74
N PHE A 75 -2.84 8.82 -8.17
CA PHE A 75 -2.45 7.50 -8.66
C PHE A 75 -3.56 6.46 -8.43
N GLN A 76 -4.18 6.44 -7.24
CA GLN A 76 -5.21 5.47 -6.86
C GLN A 76 -6.48 5.61 -7.70
N PHE A 77 -6.94 6.83 -7.96
CA PHE A 77 -8.14 7.09 -8.76
C PHE A 77 -7.92 7.03 -10.28
N GLY A 78 -6.68 6.75 -10.72
CA GLY A 78 -6.39 6.46 -12.12
C GLY A 78 -6.81 7.58 -13.08
N CYS A 79 -6.73 8.84 -12.64
CA CYS A 79 -7.35 9.98 -13.33
C CYS A 79 -6.86 10.15 -14.78
N LEU A 80 -5.73 9.55 -15.15
CA LEU A 80 -5.16 9.52 -16.50
C LEU A 80 -4.52 8.15 -16.78
N GLN A 81 -5.24 7.28 -17.49
CA GLN A 81 -4.79 5.92 -17.84
C GLN A 81 -3.49 5.91 -18.67
N SER A 82 -3.25 6.96 -19.46
CA SER A 82 -2.02 7.17 -20.23
C SER A 82 -0.80 7.54 -19.39
N LEU A 83 -0.99 8.10 -18.19
CA LEU A 83 0.10 8.55 -17.30
C LEU A 83 0.30 7.64 -16.09
N GLN A 84 -0.42 6.53 -15.98
CA GLN A 84 -0.45 5.69 -14.78
C GLN A 84 0.95 5.20 -14.36
N SER A 85 1.82 4.85 -15.31
CA SER A 85 3.21 4.45 -15.03
C SER A 85 4.06 5.62 -14.48
N MET A 86 3.92 6.82 -15.05
CA MET A 86 4.63 8.01 -14.58
C MET A 86 4.14 8.45 -13.18
N MET A 87 2.82 8.40 -12.95
CA MET A 87 2.20 8.76 -11.68
C MET A 87 2.64 7.84 -10.53
N LYS A 88 2.90 6.55 -10.80
CA LYS A 88 3.50 5.62 -9.83
C LYS A 88 4.84 6.14 -9.30
N TYR A 89 5.77 6.49 -10.20
CA TYR A 89 7.09 6.98 -9.82
C TYR A 89 7.03 8.32 -9.10
N ILE A 90 6.13 9.21 -9.52
CA ILE A 90 5.91 10.51 -8.85
C ILE A 90 5.38 10.30 -7.42
N SER A 91 4.41 9.41 -7.23
CA SER A 91 3.88 9.07 -5.91
C SER A 91 5.01 8.54 -5.01
N PHE A 92 5.79 7.54 -5.46
CA PHE A 92 6.90 6.99 -4.69
C PHE A 92 7.98 8.04 -4.38
N GLY A 93 8.37 8.83 -5.37
CA GLY A 93 9.36 9.89 -5.21
C GLY A 93 8.91 10.94 -4.19
N SER A 94 7.64 11.37 -4.26
CA SER A 94 7.09 12.34 -3.32
C SER A 94 7.07 11.81 -1.88
N THR A 95 6.71 10.54 -1.68
CA THR A 95 6.73 9.90 -0.36
C THR A 95 8.14 9.79 0.20
N VAL A 96 9.13 9.41 -0.63
CA VAL A 96 10.54 9.35 -0.20
C VAL A 96 11.05 10.73 0.22
N VAL A 97 10.77 11.78 -0.56
CA VAL A 97 11.16 13.15 -0.22
C VAL A 97 10.49 13.60 1.09
N ALA A 98 9.21 13.30 1.28
CA ALA A 98 8.50 13.62 2.51
C ALA A 98 9.10 12.89 3.74
N LEU A 99 9.47 11.62 3.60
CA LEU A 99 10.16 10.86 4.65
C LEU A 99 11.55 11.44 4.97
N ILE A 100 12.31 11.87 3.96
CA ILE A 100 13.61 12.54 4.18
C ILE A 100 13.42 13.84 4.97
N ILE A 101 12.45 14.67 4.59
CA ILE A 101 12.15 15.92 5.30
C ILE A 101 11.69 15.64 6.73
N HIS A 102 10.89 14.59 6.95
CA HIS A 102 10.49 14.15 8.29
C HIS A 102 11.71 13.69 9.11
N ALA A 103 12.67 12.98 8.51
CA ALA A 103 13.91 12.62 9.18
C ALA A 103 14.73 13.86 9.60
N ILE A 104 14.79 14.88 8.75
CA ILE A 104 15.41 16.18 9.08
C ILE A 104 14.66 16.85 10.23
N LEU A 105 13.32 16.84 10.19
CA LEU A 105 12.47 17.41 11.24
C LEU A 105 12.77 16.80 12.61
N LEU A 106 12.96 15.47 12.68
CA LEU A 106 13.30 14.76 13.92
C LEU A 106 14.58 15.27 14.60
N THR A 107 15.54 15.83 13.84
CA THR A 107 16.79 16.37 14.41
C THR A 107 16.56 17.58 15.31
N PHE A 108 15.46 18.32 15.10
CA PHE A 108 15.09 19.47 15.93
C PHE A 108 14.49 19.05 17.28
N PHE A 109 13.95 17.83 17.39
CA PHE A 109 13.26 17.35 18.59
C PHE A 109 14.09 16.31 19.32
N THR A 110 15.25 16.72 19.83
CA THR A 110 16.17 15.84 20.58
C THR A 110 16.48 16.40 21.97
N PRO A 111 16.90 15.55 22.92
CA PRO A 111 17.40 16.03 24.21
C PRO A 111 18.57 17.00 24.07
N ILE A 112 19.41 16.83 23.05
CA ILE A 112 20.53 17.74 22.76
C ILE A 112 20.00 19.12 22.37
N THR A 113 18.99 19.18 21.49
CA THR A 113 18.35 20.43 21.10
C THR A 113 17.67 21.08 22.31
N ALA A 114 17.00 20.31 23.18
CA ALA A 114 16.41 20.83 24.41
C ALA A 114 17.43 21.50 25.32
N SER A 115 18.59 20.87 25.55
CA SER A 115 19.67 21.45 26.36
C SER A 115 20.21 22.75 25.74
N ARG A 116 20.45 22.76 24.41
CA ARG A 116 20.88 23.99 23.71
C ARG A 116 19.84 25.10 23.79
N SER A 117 18.57 24.75 23.55
CA SER A 117 17.47 25.68 23.65
C SER A 117 17.31 26.27 25.04
N TYR A 118 17.57 25.49 26.09
CA TYR A 118 17.54 25.97 27.47
C TYR A 118 18.69 26.96 27.75
N ILE A 119 19.89 26.71 27.23
CA ILE A 119 21.02 27.65 27.33
C ILE A 119 20.67 28.96 26.61
N ASN A 120 20.26 28.88 25.34
CA ASN A 120 19.86 30.04 24.55
C ASN A 120 18.73 30.84 25.24
N PHE A 121 17.78 30.14 25.86
CA PHE A 121 16.68 30.75 26.59
C PHE A 121 17.19 31.61 27.74
N ASN A 122 18.08 31.07 28.58
CA ASN A 122 18.64 31.82 29.70
C ASN A 122 19.50 33.00 29.24
N GLU A 123 20.35 32.80 28.24
CA GLU A 123 21.20 33.86 27.69
C GLU A 123 20.36 35.01 27.12
N TYR A 124 19.37 34.69 26.26
CA TYR A 124 18.48 35.69 25.69
C TYR A 124 17.68 36.42 26.77
N THR A 125 17.16 35.69 27.76
CA THR A 125 16.41 36.24 28.90
C THR A 125 17.24 37.27 29.65
N ILE A 126 18.49 36.95 30.00
CA ILE A 126 19.38 37.83 30.77
C ILE A 126 19.75 39.07 29.95
N MET A 127 20.08 38.91 28.67
CA MET A 127 20.51 40.00 27.81
C MET A 127 19.40 41.00 27.50
N ASN A 128 18.13 40.55 27.45
CA ASN A 128 17.01 41.36 26.96
C ASN A 128 15.96 41.69 28.03
N ALA A 129 16.19 41.33 29.30
CA ALA A 129 15.22 41.56 30.39
C ALA A 129 14.81 43.03 30.59
N ALA A 130 15.64 43.99 30.15
CA ALA A 130 15.36 45.42 30.26
C ALA A 130 14.57 46.00 29.07
N SER A 131 14.59 45.32 27.92
CA SER A 131 14.05 45.83 26.65
C SER A 131 12.87 45.01 26.09
N ASP A 132 12.72 43.76 26.53
CA ASP A 132 11.66 42.85 26.09
C ASP A 132 10.79 42.42 27.29
N ALA A 133 9.49 42.73 27.24
CA ALA A 133 8.54 42.41 28.30
C ALA A 133 8.44 40.90 28.57
N ASP A 134 8.53 40.06 27.52
CA ASP A 134 8.51 38.60 27.68
C ASP A 134 9.80 38.14 28.38
N ALA A 135 10.95 38.70 28.01
CA ALA A 135 12.22 38.39 28.67
C ALA A 135 12.24 38.85 30.14
N GLN A 136 11.63 40.01 30.44
CA GLN A 136 11.48 40.48 31.81
C GLN A 136 10.63 39.51 32.65
N TYR A 137 9.51 39.03 32.09
CA TYR A 137 8.65 38.04 32.73
C TYR A 137 9.42 36.74 33.04
N TYR A 138 10.13 36.18 32.05
CA TYR A 138 10.90 34.95 32.26
C TYR A 138 12.10 35.14 33.19
N SER A 139 12.71 36.32 33.21
CA SER A 139 13.78 36.69 34.15
C SER A 139 13.28 36.65 35.60
N GLN A 140 12.11 37.25 35.86
CA GLN A 140 11.45 37.18 37.17
C GLN A 140 11.09 35.74 37.55
N LEU A 141 10.56 34.96 36.60
CA LEU A 141 10.20 33.56 36.80
C LEU A 141 11.41 32.73 37.25
N ASN A 142 12.59 32.99 36.68
CA ASN A 142 13.83 32.27 36.97
C ASN A 142 14.36 32.47 38.41
N THR A 143 13.84 33.45 39.16
CA THR A 143 14.23 33.70 40.57
C THR A 143 13.64 32.68 41.55
N THR A 144 12.62 31.92 41.14
CA THR A 144 11.92 30.95 41.99
C THR A 144 12.13 29.51 41.52
N ASN A 145 12.13 28.54 42.44
CA ASN A 145 12.25 27.12 42.08
C ASN A 145 11.08 26.63 41.23
N SER A 146 9.86 27.10 41.51
CA SER A 146 8.66 26.78 40.71
C SER A 146 8.75 27.38 39.31
N GLY A 147 9.27 28.59 39.17
CA GLY A 147 9.45 29.24 37.87
C GLY A 147 10.53 28.61 37.01
N LYS A 148 11.65 28.17 37.61
CA LYS A 148 12.69 27.37 36.91
C LYS A 148 12.09 26.11 36.29
N TYR A 149 11.24 25.41 37.02
CA TYR A 149 10.54 24.24 36.50
C TYR A 149 9.61 24.60 35.33
N GLN A 150 8.90 25.73 35.39
CA GLN A 150 8.06 26.19 34.28
C GLN A 150 8.86 26.48 33.01
N ILE A 151 10.03 27.12 33.14
CA ILE A 151 10.94 27.37 32.00
C ILE A 151 11.42 26.04 31.41
N PHE A 152 11.89 25.13 32.27
CA PHE A 152 12.30 23.80 31.82
C PHE A 152 11.18 23.09 31.07
N LYS A 153 9.98 23.06 31.65
CA LYS A 153 8.79 22.45 31.02
C LYS A 153 8.46 23.12 29.68
N PHE A 154 8.52 24.46 29.60
CA PHE A 154 8.27 25.20 28.36
C PHE A 154 9.19 24.78 27.22
N VAL A 155 10.50 24.59 27.51
CA VAL A 155 11.50 24.13 26.53
C VAL A 155 11.30 22.65 26.20
N TRP A 156 11.06 21.82 27.21
CA TRP A 156 10.87 20.39 27.07
C TRP A 156 9.63 20.04 26.24
N ASP A 157 8.52 20.75 26.47
CA ASP A 157 7.28 20.63 25.73
C ASP A 157 7.47 20.94 24.24
N ARG A 158 8.35 21.88 23.89
CA ARG A 158 8.64 22.26 22.49
C ARG A 158 9.71 21.43 21.80
N THR A 159 10.34 20.51 22.52
CA THR A 159 11.44 19.69 22.02
C THR A 159 11.17 18.21 22.26
N VAL A 160 11.53 17.69 23.43
CA VAL A 160 11.56 16.24 23.69
C VAL A 160 10.17 15.60 23.68
N ASN A 161 9.16 16.27 24.21
CA ASN A 161 7.79 15.71 24.24
C ASN A 161 7.23 15.48 22.83
N GLN A 162 7.69 16.24 21.84
CA GLN A 162 7.26 16.10 20.45
C GLN A 162 8.00 14.98 19.71
N LYS A 163 9.13 14.50 20.26
CA LYS A 163 9.96 13.47 19.60
C LYS A 163 9.23 12.14 19.44
N ILE A 164 8.53 11.68 20.49
CA ILE A 164 7.85 10.38 20.52
C ILE A 164 6.81 10.27 19.39
N PRO A 165 5.81 11.17 19.30
CA PRO A 165 4.81 11.10 18.23
C PRO A 165 5.43 11.28 16.84
N LEU A 166 6.40 12.18 16.65
CA LEU A 166 7.10 12.30 15.36
C LEU A 166 7.81 10.99 14.96
N THR A 167 8.51 10.37 15.90
CA THR A 167 9.22 9.11 15.65
C THR A 167 8.22 7.99 15.30
N ALA A 168 7.07 7.95 15.98
CA ALA A 168 6.02 6.99 15.68
C ALA A 168 5.47 7.17 14.26
N PHE A 169 5.15 8.41 13.85
CA PHE A 169 4.72 8.69 12.48
C PHE A 169 5.80 8.31 11.46
N PHE A 170 7.06 8.61 11.73
CA PHE A 170 8.17 8.29 10.83
C PHE A 170 8.32 6.79 10.63
N ILE A 171 8.36 6.02 11.71
CA ILE A 171 8.51 4.56 11.66
C ILE A 171 7.28 3.93 11.00
N LEU A 172 6.08 4.30 11.42
CA LEU A 172 4.85 3.71 10.90
C LEU A 172 4.72 3.99 9.40
N TRP A 173 4.93 5.24 8.97
CA TRP A 173 4.86 5.60 7.57
C TRP A 173 5.95 4.91 6.74
N GLY A 174 7.20 4.91 7.22
CA GLY A 174 8.33 4.28 6.53
C GLY A 174 8.17 2.77 6.37
N VAL A 175 7.69 2.08 7.41
CA VAL A 175 7.44 0.63 7.36
C VAL A 175 6.28 0.33 6.42
N CYS A 176 5.15 1.05 6.53
CA CYS A 176 4.01 0.86 5.63
C CYS A 176 4.39 1.11 4.17
N PHE A 177 5.14 2.18 3.89
CA PHE A 177 5.65 2.48 2.56
C PHE A 177 6.57 1.38 2.03
N SER A 178 7.50 0.89 2.85
CA SER A 178 8.41 -0.19 2.43
C SER A 178 7.63 -1.46 2.09
N LEU A 179 6.73 -1.90 2.98
CA LEU A 179 5.93 -3.10 2.74
C LEU A 179 5.01 -2.95 1.51
N TYR A 180 4.41 -1.77 1.34
CA TYR A 180 3.61 -1.46 0.17
C TYR A 180 4.44 -1.53 -1.12
N PHE A 181 5.60 -0.87 -1.13
CA PHE A 181 6.50 -0.87 -2.28
C PHE A 181 6.93 -2.29 -2.66
N LEU A 182 7.34 -3.12 -1.70
CA LEU A 182 7.71 -4.52 -1.97
C LEU A 182 6.51 -5.34 -2.48
N GLY A 183 5.36 -5.26 -1.79
CA GLY A 183 4.17 -6.04 -2.14
C GLY A 183 3.58 -5.64 -3.50
N PHE A 184 3.55 -4.34 -3.79
CA PHE A 184 3.07 -3.81 -5.06
C PHE A 184 3.92 -4.31 -6.24
N ASN A 185 5.26 -4.20 -6.14
CA ASN A 185 6.15 -4.69 -7.20
C ASN A 185 6.11 -6.22 -7.34
N TYR A 186 5.98 -6.97 -6.23
CA TYR A 186 5.81 -8.44 -6.27
C TYR A 186 4.54 -8.85 -7.04
N LEU A 187 3.43 -8.13 -6.83
CA LEU A 187 2.17 -8.39 -7.55
C LEU A 187 2.27 -8.00 -9.02
N GLU A 188 2.98 -6.94 -9.38
CA GLU A 188 3.19 -6.54 -10.78
C GLU A 188 4.02 -7.54 -11.58
N CYS A 189 5.12 -8.06 -11.03
CA CYS A 189 5.96 -9.08 -11.69
C CYS A 189 5.22 -10.39 -11.98
N HIS A 190 4.08 -10.62 -11.32
CA HIS A 190 3.27 -11.83 -11.48
C HIS A 190 1.93 -11.61 -12.17
N LYS A 191 1.69 -10.41 -12.73
CA LYS A 191 0.57 -10.21 -13.65
C LYS A 191 0.86 -10.99 -14.95
N PRO A 192 -0.08 -11.82 -15.45
CA PRO A 192 0.09 -12.44 -16.75
C PRO A 192 0.21 -11.35 -17.81
N SER A 193 1.29 -11.39 -18.59
CA SER A 193 1.52 -10.42 -19.67
C SER A 193 0.34 -10.45 -20.66
N PRO A 194 -0.22 -9.30 -21.08
CA PRO A 194 -1.32 -9.26 -22.06
C PRO A 194 -0.91 -9.77 -23.45
N SER A 195 0.40 -9.94 -23.71
CA SER A 195 0.98 -10.21 -25.02
C SER A 195 1.11 -11.69 -25.42
N ARG A 196 0.33 -12.59 -24.81
CA ARG A 196 0.20 -13.98 -25.28
C ARG A 196 -1.27 -14.40 -25.48
N GLN A 197 -2.08 -13.53 -26.06
CA GLN A 197 -3.18 -13.99 -26.91
C GLN A 197 -2.62 -14.07 -28.34
N ILE A 198 -2.01 -15.21 -28.64
CA ILE A 198 -1.77 -15.63 -30.03
C ILE A 198 -3.16 -15.65 -30.68
N PRO A 199 -3.40 -14.96 -31.82
CA PRO A 199 -4.61 -15.18 -32.59
C PRO A 199 -4.59 -16.67 -32.97
N GLN A 200 -5.57 -17.44 -32.50
CA GLN A 200 -5.72 -18.83 -32.94
C GLN A 200 -5.80 -18.82 -34.47
N GLN A 201 -4.70 -19.28 -35.06
CA GLN A 201 -4.54 -19.64 -36.45
C GLN A 201 -5.70 -20.56 -36.83
N SER A 202 -6.59 -20.05 -37.66
CA SER A 202 -7.42 -20.87 -38.54
C SER A 202 -6.51 -21.56 -39.54
N GLN A 203 -6.09 -22.80 -39.24
CA GLN A 203 -5.54 -23.76 -40.21
C GLN A 203 -5.77 -25.18 -39.69
N PHE A 204 -6.90 -25.77 -40.08
CA PHE A 204 -6.96 -27.21 -40.34
C PHE A 204 -6.85 -27.38 -41.86
N HIS A 205 -5.69 -27.83 -42.29
CA HIS A 205 -5.48 -28.47 -43.58
C HIS A 205 -4.87 -29.83 -43.25
N GLN A 206 -5.59 -30.90 -43.57
CA GLN A 206 -5.02 -32.22 -43.77
C GLN A 206 -5.52 -32.70 -45.13
N PRO A 207 -4.63 -33.09 -46.06
CA PRO A 207 -4.98 -33.75 -47.31
C PRO A 207 -4.92 -35.27 -47.13
N GLU A 208 -5.86 -36.00 -47.72
CA GLU A 208 -5.57 -37.20 -48.53
C GLU A 208 -6.81 -37.65 -49.31
N ASP A 209 -6.52 -38.15 -50.51
CA ASP A 209 -7.36 -38.41 -51.67
C ASP A 209 -8.27 -39.66 -51.56
N GLN A 210 -9.41 -39.57 -52.26
CA GLN A 210 -10.14 -40.64 -53.00
C GLN A 210 -10.71 -41.82 -52.18
N THR A 211 -11.99 -42.22 -52.30
CA THR A 211 -12.82 -42.38 -53.51
C THR A 211 -14.29 -42.63 -53.09
N ASN A 212 -15.25 -42.13 -53.88
CA ASN A 212 -16.59 -42.67 -54.26
C ASN A 212 -17.39 -43.47 -53.20
N ASP A 213 -18.66 -43.23 -52.91
CA ASP A 213 -19.82 -43.03 -53.79
C ASP A 213 -21.00 -42.58 -52.91
N ASP A 214 -21.88 -41.73 -53.44
CA ASP A 214 -23.34 -41.88 -53.37
C ASP A 214 -24.03 -40.57 -53.75
N LEU A 215 -24.52 -40.51 -54.99
CA LEU A 215 -25.83 -39.94 -55.39
C LEU A 215 -25.92 -39.91 -56.94
N GLN A 216 -26.38 -41.02 -57.52
CA GLN A 216 -27.06 -41.04 -58.82
C GLN A 216 -28.48 -41.60 -58.65
N PRO A 217 -29.50 -41.03 -59.32
CA PRO A 217 -30.88 -41.51 -59.20
C PRO A 217 -31.25 -42.55 -60.28
N LEU A 218 -32.08 -43.52 -59.86
CA LEU A 218 -33.10 -44.25 -60.63
C LEU A 218 -32.70 -44.96 -61.95
N HIS A 219 -32.60 -46.30 -61.91
CA HIS A 219 -33.38 -47.17 -62.83
C HIS A 219 -33.39 -48.67 -62.43
N GLN A 220 -34.61 -49.23 -62.37
CA GLN A 220 -35.03 -50.61 -62.72
C GLN A 220 -34.65 -51.83 -61.82
N VAL A 221 -35.60 -52.20 -60.94
CA VAL A 221 -36.32 -53.50 -60.76
C VAL A 221 -35.88 -54.69 -61.67
N PRO A 222 -35.91 -56.00 -61.25
CA PRO A 222 -36.61 -56.62 -60.10
C PRO A 222 -35.80 -57.58 -59.19
N ASN A 223 -36.39 -57.84 -58.02
CA ASN A 223 -36.16 -58.99 -57.15
C ASN A 223 -36.40 -60.33 -57.87
N ASN A 224 -35.62 -61.36 -57.49
CA ASN A 224 -35.97 -62.76 -57.66
C ASN A 224 -35.63 -63.50 -56.36
N ASP A 225 -36.67 -63.77 -55.57
CA ASP A 225 -37.12 -65.06 -55.05
C ASP A 225 -36.14 -66.22 -54.78
N ASN A 226 -36.51 -66.96 -53.71
CA ASN A 226 -36.19 -68.36 -53.34
C ASN A 226 -34.85 -68.64 -52.64
N GLU A 227 -34.71 -69.55 -51.67
CA GLU A 227 -35.58 -70.48 -50.93
C GLU A 227 -34.72 -71.04 -49.77
N GLU A 228 -35.37 -71.55 -48.72
CA GLU A 228 -34.99 -72.71 -47.88
C GLU A 228 -33.50 -72.98 -47.53
N ASN A 229 -33.17 -73.21 -46.26
CA ASN A 229 -33.36 -74.53 -45.61
C ASN A 229 -32.57 -74.68 -44.28
N ASN A 230 -33.29 -75.19 -43.29
CA ASN A 230 -32.96 -76.26 -42.35
C ASN A 230 -32.00 -76.14 -41.13
N ASN A 231 -32.62 -76.60 -40.03
CA ASN A 231 -32.19 -77.52 -38.98
C ASN A 231 -31.57 -76.91 -37.72
N ASP A 232 -32.30 -77.01 -36.60
CA ASP A 232 -32.28 -78.12 -35.60
C ASP A 232 -31.05 -77.93 -34.68
N ASP A 233 -31.06 -78.09 -33.37
CA ASP A 233 -32.01 -78.65 -32.42
C ASP A 233 -31.45 -78.29 -31.01
N PHE A 234 -32.35 -78.20 -30.02
CA PHE A 234 -32.23 -78.67 -28.63
C PHE A 234 -31.14 -78.13 -27.68
N GLU A 235 -31.58 -77.48 -26.59
CA GLU A 235 -31.53 -77.95 -25.16
C GLU A 235 -30.14 -77.82 -24.53
N ASP A 236 -29.94 -77.58 -23.24
CA ASP A 236 -30.72 -77.16 -22.08
C ASP A 236 -29.63 -76.72 -21.08
N ASP A 237 -29.98 -75.84 -20.16
CA ASP A 237 -29.99 -76.16 -18.72
C ASP A 237 -29.67 -74.93 -17.87
N ASP A 238 -30.67 -74.65 -17.03
CA ASP A 238 -30.62 -73.78 -15.89
C ASP A 238 -29.59 -74.26 -14.87
N HIS A 239 -28.93 -73.33 -14.16
CA HIS A 239 -28.93 -73.43 -12.71
C HIS A 239 -28.65 -72.10 -12.00
N ASP A 240 -29.54 -71.91 -11.04
CA ASP A 240 -29.83 -70.84 -10.09
C ASP A 240 -28.80 -70.71 -8.94
N GLU A 241 -29.07 -69.69 -8.11
CA GLU A 241 -28.59 -69.42 -6.75
C GLU A 241 -27.21 -68.76 -6.62
N GLY A 242 -27.02 -67.67 -5.88
CA GLY A 242 -27.90 -66.99 -4.94
C GLY A 242 -27.07 -66.25 -3.89
N SER A 243 -27.62 -65.16 -3.37
CA SER A 243 -27.48 -64.64 -1.99
C SER A 243 -26.06 -64.31 -1.46
N ASP A 244 -25.68 -63.05 -1.24
CA ASP A 244 -26.12 -62.12 -0.18
C ASP A 244 -25.01 -61.91 0.88
N LYS A 245 -25.03 -60.72 1.46
CA LYS A 245 -24.47 -60.29 2.77
C LYS A 245 -23.07 -59.65 2.88
N SER A 246 -23.19 -58.39 3.30
CA SER A 246 -22.58 -57.78 4.51
C SER A 246 -21.12 -57.28 4.49
N ASN A 247 -21.00 -55.94 4.56
CA ASN A 247 -20.18 -55.11 5.47
C ASN A 247 -19.31 -55.86 6.51
N PRO A 248 -18.13 -55.32 6.92
CA PRO A 248 -18.07 -53.99 7.57
C PRO A 248 -16.76 -53.18 7.44
N LEU A 249 -16.81 -51.99 8.07
CA LEU A 249 -15.77 -51.00 8.43
C LEU A 249 -15.55 -49.82 7.46
#